data_AF-A0A7Y2ZIC2-F1
#
_entry.id   AF-A0A7Y2ZIC2-F1
#
_cell.length_a   1.000
_cell.length_b   1.000
_cell.length_c   1.000
_cell.angle_alpha   90.00
_cell.angle_beta   90.00
_cell.angle_gamma   90.00
#
_symmetry.space_group_name_H-M   'P 1'
#
loop_
_entity.id
_entity.type
_entity.pdbx_description
1 polymer ?
#
loop_
_entity_poly.entity_id
_entity_poly.type
_entity_poly.pdbx_seq_one_letter_code
_entity_poly.pdbx_strand_id
1 'polypeptide(L)' 'MSRTIVDSDLNRWEVFASAGPSGYADPAALVFRCLSDRDRPSRGLTVEGDKSGAEAAVLQSSEGDLRDLLARASPLS' A
#
# COMPACT_ATOMS: atom_id res chain seq x y z
N MET A 1 5.73 7.56 5.05
CA MET A 1 5.89 6.65 6.22
C MET A 1 5.46 5.23 5.83
N SER A 2 5.97 4.14 6.43
CA SER A 2 5.62 2.75 6.05
C SER A 2 5.32 1.83 7.24
N ARG A 3 4.58 0.74 6.98
CA ARG A 3 4.30 -0.35 7.93
C ARG A 3 4.56 -1.71 7.29
N THR A 4 4.82 -2.73 8.09
CA THR A 4 4.94 -4.12 7.62
C THR A 4 3.76 -4.94 8.07
N ILE A 5 3.23 -5.78 7.19
CA ILE A 5 2.18 -6.78 7.48
C ILE A 5 2.62 -8.16 6.96
N VAL A 6 1.94 -9.21 7.40
CA VAL A 6 2.15 -10.59 6.94
C VAL A 6 0.85 -11.13 6.36
N ASP A 7 0.85 -11.64 5.14
CA ASP A 7 -0.35 -12.23 4.51
C ASP A 7 -0.61 -13.69 4.96
N SER A 8 -1.67 -14.31 4.42
CA SER A 8 -2.02 -15.71 4.71
C SER A 8 -0.97 -16.72 4.26
N ASP A 9 -0.17 -16.36 3.26
CA ASP A 9 0.89 -17.18 2.69
C ASP A 9 2.24 -16.94 3.40
N LEU A 10 2.23 -16.25 4.55
CA LEU A 10 3.40 -15.86 5.34
C LEU A 10 4.38 -14.92 4.60
N ASN A 11 3.93 -14.27 3.53
CA ASN A 11 4.74 -13.25 2.86
C ASN A 11 4.70 -11.95 3.67
N ARG A 12 5.87 -11.33 3.83
CA ARG A 12 6.00 -10.03 4.47
C ARG A 12 5.83 -8.94 3.42
N TRP A 13 4.97 -7.98 3.72
CA TRP A 13 4.68 -6.86 2.83
C TRP A 13 4.96 -5.54 3.55
N GLU A 14 5.70 -4.65 2.90
CA GLU A 14 5.76 -3.25 3.29
C GLU A 14 4.63 -2.48 2.62
N VAL A 15 3.90 -1.70 3.40
CA VAL A 15 2.80 -0.84 2.97
C VAL A 15 3.19 0.61 3.18
N PHE A 16 3.07 1.43 2.14
CA PHE A 16 3.34 2.86 2.22
C PHE A 16 2.44 3.64 1.27
N ALA A 17 2.17 4.90 1.61
CA ALA A 17 1.46 5.80 0.71
C ALA A 17 2.41 6.35 -0.36
N SER A 18 1.91 6.41 -1.58
CA SER A 18 2.53 7.05 -2.73
C SER A 18 1.55 8.04 -3.35
N ALA A 19 2.06 9.14 -3.87
CA ALA A 19 1.30 10.06 -4.73
C ALA A 19 2.27 10.57 -5.78
N GLY A 20 1.74 11.00 -6.94
CA GLY A 20 2.54 11.59 -8.01
C GLY A 20 3.37 12.79 -7.55
N PRO A 21 4.35 13.24 -8.35
CA PRO A 21 5.18 14.39 -8.02
C PRO A 21 4.29 15.60 -7.70
N SER A 22 4.61 16.26 -6.58
CA SER A 22 3.86 17.38 -6.01
C SER A 22 3.47 18.41 -7.08
N GLY A 23 2.17 18.48 -7.41
CA GLY A 23 1.64 19.42 -8.41
C GLY A 23 0.65 18.81 -9.42
N TYR A 24 0.62 17.48 -9.55
CA TYR A 24 -0.40 16.78 -10.34
C TYR A 24 -1.50 16.22 -9.45
N ALA A 25 -2.75 16.27 -9.92
CA ALA A 25 -3.93 15.68 -9.28
C ALA A 25 -3.95 14.15 -9.41
N ASP A 26 -2.78 13.50 -9.38
CA ASP A 26 -2.72 12.05 -9.33
C ASP A 26 -3.28 11.60 -7.98
N PRO A 27 -4.26 10.69 -7.99
CA PRO A 27 -4.89 10.24 -6.76
C PRO A 27 -3.84 9.53 -5.90
N ALA A 28 -3.92 9.73 -4.58
CA ALA A 28 -3.06 9.03 -3.66
C ALA A 28 -3.28 7.51 -3.78
N ALA A 29 -2.22 6.74 -3.55
CA ALA A 29 -2.25 5.30 -3.65
C ALA A 29 -1.55 4.66 -2.45
N LEU A 30 -2.05 3.50 -2.03
CA LEU A 30 -1.34 2.60 -1.15
C LEU A 30 -0.56 1.61 -1.98
N VAL A 31 0.74 1.51 -1.71
CA VAL A 31 1.65 0.59 -2.38
C VAL A 31 2.05 -0.49 -1.39
N PHE A 32 1.94 -1.73 -1.83
CA PHE A 32 2.33 -2.94 -1.12
C PHE A 32 3.52 -3.56 -1.85
N ARG A 33 4.67 -3.58 -1.20
CA ARG A 33 5.89 -4.19 -1.71
C ARG A 33 6.20 -5.47 -0.94
N CYS A 34 6.30 -6.60 -1.64
CA CYS A 34 6.69 -7.85 -1.01
C CYS A 34 8.17 -7.78 -0.61
N LEU A 35 8.46 -8.07 0.65
CA LEU A 35 9.81 -8.10 1.22
C LEU A 35 10.39 -9.52 1.25
N SER A 36 9.53 -10.53 1.36
CA SER A 36 9.93 -11.94 1.40
C SER A 36 10.29 -12.50 0.02
N ASP A 37 9.67 -11.96 -1.04
CA ASP A 37 9.87 -12.38 -2.42
C ASP A 37 10.00 -11.13 -3.30
N ARG A 38 11.18 -10.92 -3.87
CA ARG A 38 11.48 -9.74 -4.70
C ARG A 38 11.01 -9.87 -6.14
N ASP A 39 10.71 -11.09 -6.60
CA ASP A 39 10.19 -11.33 -7.95
C ASP A 39 8.68 -11.10 -8.00
N ARG A 40 8.00 -11.09 -6.84
CA ARG A 40 6.59 -10.75 -6.73
C ARG A 40 6.36 -9.26 -7.01
N PRO A 41 5.49 -8.89 -7.96
CA PRO A 41 5.25 -7.49 -8.29
C PRO A 41 4.64 -6.74 -7.11
N SER A 42 5.02 -5.47 -6.99
CA SER A 42 4.36 -4.56 -6.05
C SER A 42 2.89 -4.43 -6.43
N ARG A 43 2.02 -4.20 -5.45
CA ARG A 43 0.60 -4.00 -5.67
C ARG A 43 0.20 -2.60 -5.26
N GLY A 44 -0.75 -2.01 -5.99
CA GLY A 44 -1.26 -0.67 -5.75
C GLY A 44 -2.76 -0.67 -5.56
N LEU A 45 -3.23 0.22 -4.69
CA LEU A 45 -4.64 0.54 -4.55
C LEU A 45 -4.79 2.05 -4.48
N THR A 46 -5.50 2.62 -5.45
CA THR A 46 -5.86 4.04 -5.41
C THR A 46 -6.82 4.30 -4.26
N VAL A 47 -6.55 5.33 -3.48
CA VAL A 47 -7.39 5.78 -2.37
C VAL A 47 -7.88 7.20 -2.65
N GLU A 48 -9.08 7.52 -2.18
CA GLU A 48 -9.58 8.88 -2.27
C GLU A 48 -8.77 9.81 -1.35
N GLY A 49 -8.53 11.03 -1.82
CA GLY A 49 -7.83 12.06 -1.06
C GLY A 49 -6.37 12.25 -1.47
N ASP A 50 -5.64 12.95 -0.61
CA ASP A 50 -4.24 13.30 -0.82
C ASP A 50 -3.28 12.32 -0.15
N LYS A 51 -1.98 12.54 -0.38
CA LYS A 51 -0.92 11.70 0.19
C LYS A 51 -0.98 11.64 1.72
N SER A 52 -1.29 12.76 2.39
CA SER A 52 -1.33 12.82 3.84
C SER A 52 -2.49 11.99 4.41
N GLY A 53 -3.65 12.02 3.75
CA GLY A 53 -4.76 11.12 4.06
C GLY A 53 -4.39 9.65 3.88
N ALA A 54 -3.71 9.31 2.78
CA ALA A 54 -3.23 7.95 2.55
C ALA A 54 -2.19 7.49 3.59
N GLU A 55 -1.27 8.38 4.01
CA GLU A 55 -0.31 8.08 5.07
C GLU A 55 -1.01 7.85 6.42
N ALA A 56 -2.00 8.68 6.76
CA ALA A 56 -2.81 8.49 7.96
C ALA A 56 -3.55 7.15 7.93
N ALA A 57 -4.10 6.77 6.77
CA ALA A 57 -4.76 5.48 6.59
C ALA A 57 -3.82 4.29 6.86
N VAL A 58 -2.57 4.32 6.36
CA VAL A 58 -1.57 3.28 6.66
C VAL A 58 -1.31 3.18 8.17
N LEU A 59 -1.18 4.33 8.84
CA LEU A 59 -0.83 4.36 10.27
C LEU A 59 -1.98 3.92 11.17
N GLN A 60 -3.20 4.33 10.85
CA GLN A 60 -4.36 4.13 11.72
C GLN A 60 -5.08 2.80 11.47
N SER A 61 -4.89 2.19 10.29
CA SER A 61 -5.50 0.90 9.96
C SER A 61 -4.98 -0.23 10.86
N SER A 62 -5.84 -1.19 11.19
CA SER A 62 -5.38 -2.42 11.81
C SER A 62 -4.59 -3.27 10.81
N GLU A 63 -3.85 -4.27 11.29
CA GLU A 63 -3.18 -5.22 10.40
C GLU A 63 -4.18 -6.01 9.54
N GLY A 64 -5.36 -6.33 10.08
CA GLY A 64 -6.45 -6.97 9.33
C GLY A 64 -6.94 -6.09 8.18
N ASP A 65 -7.20 -4.81 8.43
CA ASP A 65 -7.63 -3.87 7.40
C ASP A 65 -6.60 -3.74 6.28
N LEU A 66 -5.31 -3.68 6.63
CA LEU A 66 -4.23 -3.60 5.65
C LEU A 66 -4.12 -4.88 4.81
N ARG A 67 -4.42 -6.06 5.36
CA ARG A 67 -4.51 -7.31 4.59
C ARG A 67 -5.69 -7.28 3.62
N ASP A 68 -6.84 -6.79 4.07
CA ASP A 68 -8.03 -6.68 3.20
C ASP A 68 -7.78 -5.72 2.05
N LEU A 69 -7.06 -4.61 2.30
CA LEU A 69 -6.62 -3.69 1.26
C LEU A 69 -5.60 -4.34 0.31
N LEU A 70 -4.65 -5.13 0.81
CA LEU A 70 -3.70 -5.90 -0.01
C LEU A 70 -4.43 -6.89 -0.94
N ALA A 71 -5.47 -7.57 -0.44
CA ALA A 71 -6.25 -8.52 -1.22
C ALA A 71 -6.99 -7.84 -2.39
N ARG A 72 -7.32 -6.55 -2.24
CA ARG A 72 -7.98 -5.72 -3.27
C ARG A 72 -7.00 -4.99 -4.19
N ALA A 73 -5.72 -4.93 -3.82
CA ALA A 73 -4.70 -4.22 -4.58
C ALA A 73 -4.32 -4.95 -5.87
N SER A 74 -4.15 -4.19 -6.95
CA SER A 74 -3.78 -4.71 -8.27
C SER A 74 -2.26 -4.68 -8.48
N PRO A 75 -1.67 -5.65 -9.19
CA PRO A 75 -0.25 -5.60 -9.54
C PRO A 75 0.11 -4.32 -10.29
N LEU A 76 1.19 -3.68 -9.89
CA LEU A 76 1.80 -2.55 -10.58
C LEU A 76 2.70 -3.13 -11.69
N SER A 77 2.46 -2.69 -12.93
CA SER A 77 3.15 -3.15 -14.15
C SER A 77 4.46 -2.40 -14.36
#